data_AF-A0AAE0Q522-F1
#
_entry.id   AF-A0AAE0Q522-F1
#
_cell.length_a   1.000
_cell.length_b   1.000
_cell.length_c   1.000
_cell.angle_alpha   90.00
_cell.angle_beta   90.00
_cell.angle_gamma   90.00
#
_symmetry.space_group_name_H-M   'P 1'
#
loop_
_entity.id
_entity.type
_entity.pdbx_description
1 polymer ?
#
loop_
_entity_poly.entity_id
_entity_poly.type
_entity_poly.pdbx_seq_one_letter_code
_entity_poly.pdbx_strand_id
1 'polypeptide(L)'
;MFSVTSPIKLFIIVIYRPPGPLGDFLEEMDTLLSVFPSDSTPLTVLGDFNLPSDKLHSSGLLALLNSFSLSFNSCPPTHKEGNFTHPSPATDMTVTPLHISDHLLVSLTVTLPILPKRNSQHLSLTCRNLHSISPSSVASCTLSSLPDHDSFSSLPLDSAIDTLLSSLSSTMDLLCPLSTICKKNSSTAPWLSDVLHNNRRELRSAARKWKKSKLDTDLISYRTLLSKFSLDVTSAKTSFYKEKLETSAQDPRKLHNIFSSLLNPPAPPSPSSLTAEDFATFYTEKTERICQTFTSPPTSSTSHSQHSATPSLTQLSTVAAEEVLQITRSCSPTTCPLDPIPSAMLQTISPDLLPFITTVINGSLTSGHVPTVFKKARVIAILKKPALDPSDIINYSIRRIRPFLSTQATQVLVQSLVISRLDYCSSLLAGLPLNAIRPLQMIQNAAAPFVFNLPKFSHTTPLLRSLHWLPVAARIRYKTLLAYKAKNGPAPSYLKALITPRTAPRSLRSTSTVRLVPPSLWVRGRYTSRLFSVLAPRRWNELPLGIRTAESLTVFKRQLKTYLFLKYLN
;
A
#
# COMPACT_ATOMS: atom_id res chain seq x y z
N MET A 1 -42.70 -33.16 21.69
CA MET A 1 -41.52 -32.28 21.57
C MET A 1 -40.56 -32.98 20.63
N PHE A 2 -40.64 -32.70 19.33
CA PHE A 2 -39.81 -33.38 18.33
C PHE A 2 -38.50 -32.61 18.19
N SER A 3 -37.39 -33.17 18.68
CA SER A 3 -36.07 -32.64 18.35
C SER A 3 -35.75 -33.06 16.92
N VAL A 4 -35.72 -32.09 16.01
CA VAL A 4 -35.16 -32.32 14.67
C VAL A 4 -33.64 -32.38 14.85
N THR A 5 -33.10 -33.58 14.99
CA THR A 5 -31.66 -33.82 14.94
C THR A 5 -31.19 -33.71 13.50
N SER A 6 -30.47 -32.64 13.18
CA SER A 6 -29.83 -32.50 11.87
C SER A 6 -28.78 -33.61 11.67
N PRO A 7 -28.75 -34.33 10.55
CA PRO A 7 -27.72 -35.33 10.30
C PRO A 7 -26.34 -34.68 10.20
N ILE A 8 -25.39 -35.10 11.04
CA ILE A 8 -23.99 -34.68 10.97
C ILE A 8 -23.24 -35.67 10.07
N LYS A 9 -22.56 -35.15 9.04
CA LYS A 9 -21.75 -35.96 8.12
C LYS A 9 -20.30 -36.03 8.63
N LEU A 10 -19.86 -37.21 9.03
CA LEU A 10 -18.50 -37.53 9.49
C LEU A 10 -17.87 -38.56 8.55
N PHE A 11 -16.58 -38.40 8.23
CA PHE A 11 -15.80 -39.41 7.53
C PHE A 11 -14.80 -40.06 8.48
N ILE A 12 -14.85 -41.39 8.60
CA ILE A 12 -13.86 -42.19 9.32
C ILE A 12 -13.19 -43.10 8.29
N ILE A 13 -11.86 -43.06 8.24
CA ILE A 13 -11.06 -43.92 7.38
C ILE A 13 -10.20 -44.79 8.29
N VAL A 14 -10.17 -46.10 8.02
CA VAL A 14 -9.27 -47.05 8.68
C VAL A 14 -8.27 -47.55 7.65
N ILE A 15 -6.98 -47.31 7.88
CA ILE A 15 -5.88 -47.66 6.99
C ILE A 15 -5.02 -48.74 7.64
N TYR A 16 -4.80 -49.84 6.94
CA TYR A 16 -3.75 -50.79 7.29
C TYR A 16 -2.62 -50.68 6.26
N ARG A 17 -1.44 -50.31 6.72
CA ARG A 17 -0.22 -50.30 5.90
C ARG A 17 0.64 -51.50 6.31
N PRO A 18 0.93 -52.44 5.41
CA PRO A 18 1.87 -53.51 5.70
C PRO A 18 3.31 -52.96 5.89
N PRO A 19 4.17 -53.62 6.67
CA PRO A 19 5.55 -53.19 6.88
C PRO A 19 6.32 -53.11 5.55
N GLY A 20 7.02 -51.99 5.29
CA GLY A 20 7.70 -51.75 4.02
C GLY A 20 8.26 -50.32 3.83
N PRO A 21 8.71 -49.94 2.62
CA PRO A 21 9.19 -48.59 2.31
C PRO A 21 8.04 -47.55 2.30
N LEU A 22 8.36 -46.28 2.63
CA LEU A 22 7.36 -45.20 2.79
C LEU A 22 6.90 -44.57 1.45
N GLY A 23 7.69 -44.73 0.38
CA GLY A 23 7.53 -43.98 -0.87
C GLY A 23 6.15 -44.10 -1.52
N ASP A 24 5.73 -45.33 -1.84
CA ASP A 24 4.46 -45.57 -2.53
C ASP A 24 3.23 -45.22 -1.65
N PHE A 25 3.37 -45.42 -0.34
CA PHE A 25 2.31 -45.14 0.63
C PHE A 25 1.91 -43.66 0.70
N LEU A 26 2.86 -42.73 0.61
CA LEU A 26 2.55 -41.30 0.65
C LEU A 26 1.73 -40.88 -0.58
N GLU A 27 2.04 -41.42 -1.76
CA GLU A 27 1.29 -41.09 -2.98
C GLU A 27 -0.12 -41.71 -2.97
N GLU A 28 -0.28 -42.91 -2.40
CA GLU A 28 -1.58 -43.55 -2.20
C GLU A 28 -2.45 -42.80 -1.19
N MET A 29 -1.86 -42.35 -0.08
CA MET A 29 -2.56 -41.58 0.95
C MET A 29 -3.01 -40.20 0.45
N ASP A 30 -2.17 -39.49 -0.33
CA ASP A 30 -2.57 -38.23 -1.00
C ASP A 30 -3.77 -38.42 -1.94
N THR A 31 -3.75 -39.53 -2.68
CA THR A 31 -4.84 -39.88 -3.60
C THR A 31 -6.14 -40.19 -2.84
N LEU A 32 -6.05 -40.95 -1.74
CA LEU A 32 -7.19 -41.28 -0.88
C LEU A 32 -7.80 -40.03 -0.24
N LEU A 33 -6.97 -39.18 0.36
CA LEU A 33 -7.41 -37.95 1.03
C LEU A 33 -8.02 -36.94 0.04
N SER A 34 -7.56 -36.93 -1.21
CA SER A 34 -8.12 -36.09 -2.28
C SER A 34 -9.54 -36.48 -2.72
N VAL A 35 -10.04 -37.66 -2.35
CA VAL A 35 -11.43 -38.08 -2.63
C VAL A 35 -12.43 -37.36 -1.73
N PHE A 36 -11.99 -36.92 -0.55
CA PHE A 36 -12.87 -36.30 0.42
C PHE A 36 -13.03 -34.80 0.13
N PRO A 37 -14.28 -34.29 0.12
CA PRO A 37 -14.52 -32.89 -0.18
C PRO A 37 -13.87 -31.99 0.87
N SER A 38 -13.31 -30.85 0.43
CA SER A 38 -12.72 -29.83 1.31
C SER A 38 -13.76 -29.05 2.13
N ASP A 39 -15.00 -29.57 2.18
CA ASP A 39 -16.24 -28.89 2.57
C ASP A 39 -16.48 -28.84 4.07
N SER A 40 -15.43 -28.96 4.88
CA SER A 40 -15.51 -28.89 6.35
C SER A 40 -15.99 -30.10 7.10
N THR A 41 -16.37 -31.17 6.41
CA THR A 41 -16.76 -32.40 7.05
C THR A 41 -15.60 -32.92 7.91
N PRO A 42 -15.81 -33.18 9.22
CA PRO A 42 -14.77 -33.75 10.05
C PRO A 42 -14.29 -35.08 9.42
N LEU A 43 -12.97 -35.23 9.33
CA LEU A 43 -12.32 -36.41 8.76
C LEU A 43 -11.38 -36.99 9.81
N THR A 44 -11.57 -38.27 10.15
CA THR A 44 -10.79 -38.97 11.16
C THR A 44 -10.00 -40.12 10.52
N VAL A 45 -8.68 -39.95 10.56
CA VAL A 45 -7.58 -40.86 10.20
C VAL A 45 -7.31 -41.97 11.21
N LEU A 46 -7.74 -43.22 11.03
CA LEU A 46 -7.40 -44.33 11.95
C LEU A 46 -6.65 -45.45 11.24
N GLY A 47 -6.02 -46.30 12.03
CA GLY A 47 -5.44 -47.57 11.57
C GLY A 47 -3.94 -47.71 11.84
N ASP A 48 -3.40 -48.86 11.44
CA ASP A 48 -2.03 -49.28 11.69
C ASP A 48 -1.13 -48.94 10.48
N PHE A 49 -0.18 -48.04 10.71
CA PHE A 49 0.71 -47.56 9.65
C PHE A 49 2.05 -48.31 9.62
N ASN A 50 2.38 -49.15 10.61
CA ASN A 50 3.66 -49.85 10.70
C ASN A 50 4.88 -48.93 10.45
N LEU A 51 4.92 -47.77 11.12
CA LEU A 51 6.01 -46.79 11.03
C LEU A 51 6.80 -46.72 12.33
N PRO A 52 8.15 -46.74 12.28
CA PRO A 52 8.97 -46.46 13.45
C PRO A 52 8.86 -44.98 13.85
N SER A 53 9.03 -44.68 15.15
CA SER A 53 8.90 -43.33 15.74
C SER A 53 9.61 -42.22 14.94
N ASP A 54 10.79 -42.54 14.40
CA ASP A 54 11.64 -41.56 13.71
C ASP A 54 11.09 -41.17 12.33
N LYS A 55 10.25 -42.02 11.73
CA LYS A 55 9.62 -41.78 10.42
C LYS A 55 8.24 -41.14 10.51
N LEU A 56 7.61 -41.11 11.69
CA LEU A 56 6.36 -40.36 11.91
C LEU A 56 6.54 -38.85 11.68
N HIS A 57 7.71 -38.32 12.01
CA HIS A 57 8.07 -36.93 11.78
C HIS A 57 8.82 -36.72 10.45
N SER A 58 8.80 -37.70 9.56
CA SER A 58 9.38 -37.52 8.23
C SER A 58 8.72 -36.33 7.52
N SER A 59 9.55 -35.45 6.94
CA SER A 59 9.10 -34.21 6.30
C SER A 59 8.05 -34.45 5.22
N GLY A 60 8.10 -35.59 4.52
CA GLY A 60 7.13 -35.98 3.51
C GLY A 60 5.74 -36.31 4.05
N LEU A 61 5.65 -37.10 5.12
CA LEU A 61 4.36 -37.46 5.75
C LEU A 61 3.72 -36.22 6.41
N LEU A 62 4.53 -35.44 7.12
CA LEU A 62 4.07 -34.24 7.82
C LEU A 62 3.61 -33.15 6.83
N ALA A 63 4.32 -32.96 5.71
CA ALA A 63 3.90 -32.05 4.65
C ALA A 63 2.57 -32.47 4.00
N LEU A 64 2.37 -33.77 3.79
CA LEU A 64 1.13 -34.30 3.23
C LEU A 64 -0.04 -34.10 4.21
N LEU A 65 0.11 -34.47 5.48
CA LEU A 65 -0.95 -34.29 6.48
C LEU A 65 -1.31 -32.81 6.66
N ASN A 66 -0.31 -31.93 6.72
CA ASN A 66 -0.52 -30.48 6.77
C ASN A 66 -1.28 -29.96 5.54
N SER A 67 -1.04 -30.52 4.35
CA SER A 67 -1.75 -30.11 3.13
C SER A 67 -3.26 -30.39 3.17
N PHE A 68 -3.68 -31.38 3.96
CA PHE A 68 -5.09 -31.70 4.22
C PHE A 68 -5.59 -31.18 5.57
N SER A 69 -4.82 -30.33 6.27
CA SER A 69 -5.13 -29.82 7.61
C SER A 69 -5.34 -30.92 8.67
N LEU A 70 -4.64 -32.05 8.52
CA LEU A 70 -4.61 -33.14 9.48
C LEU A 70 -3.40 -32.98 10.41
N SER A 71 -3.60 -33.12 11.71
CA SER A 71 -2.53 -33.10 12.72
C SER A 71 -2.29 -34.49 13.31
N PHE A 72 -1.07 -34.72 13.78
CA PHE A 72 -0.74 -35.91 14.56
C PHE A 72 -0.93 -35.61 16.06
N ASN A 73 -1.68 -36.45 16.77
CA ASN A 73 -1.82 -36.33 18.22
C ASN A 73 -0.90 -37.36 18.90
N SER A 74 -0.22 -36.95 19.98
CA SER A 74 0.63 -37.84 20.77
C SER A 74 -0.20 -38.95 21.42
N CYS A 75 0.27 -40.17 21.35
CA CYS A 75 -0.43 -41.39 21.74
C CYS A 75 0.51 -42.25 22.62
N PRO A 76 0.05 -43.07 23.57
CA PRO A 76 0.83 -44.13 24.23
C PRO A 76 1.17 -45.28 23.25
N PRO A 77 2.14 -46.16 23.52
CA PRO A 77 2.49 -47.22 22.57
C PRO A 77 1.27 -48.11 22.31
N THR A 78 0.98 -48.43 21.05
CA THR A 78 -0.21 -49.18 20.62
C THR A 78 0.11 -50.64 20.28
N HIS A 79 1.36 -51.04 20.43
CA HIS A 79 1.87 -52.39 20.24
C HIS A 79 2.83 -52.75 21.39
N LYS A 80 2.90 -54.01 21.79
CA LYS A 80 3.80 -54.48 22.89
C LYS A 80 5.27 -54.13 22.67
N GLU A 81 5.70 -53.93 21.42
CA GLU A 81 7.07 -53.53 21.05
C GLU A 81 7.27 -52.01 20.81
N GLY A 82 6.29 -51.15 21.14
CA GLY A 82 6.50 -49.69 21.20
C GLY A 82 6.22 -48.88 19.93
N ASN A 83 5.46 -49.39 18.96
CA ASN A 83 5.03 -48.59 17.79
C ASN A 83 3.81 -47.71 18.13
N PHE A 84 3.83 -46.46 17.66
CA PHE A 84 2.80 -45.43 17.90
C PHE A 84 2.27 -44.90 16.58
N THR A 85 0.98 -45.06 16.22
CA THR A 85 0.43 -44.32 15.06
C THR A 85 -1.08 -44.13 15.09
N HIS A 86 -1.59 -42.89 15.22
CA HIS A 86 -2.88 -42.45 14.65
C HIS A 86 -2.92 -40.93 14.38
N PRO A 87 -3.44 -40.47 13.22
CA PRO A 87 -3.75 -39.05 12.98
C PRO A 87 -5.24 -38.75 13.25
N SER A 88 -5.59 -38.25 14.44
CA SER A 88 -6.97 -37.85 14.75
C SER A 88 -7.04 -36.64 15.68
N PRO A 89 -8.04 -35.74 15.50
CA PRO A 89 -8.36 -34.68 16.46
C PRO A 89 -9.23 -35.25 17.58
N ALA A 90 -8.65 -36.07 18.46
CA ALA A 90 -9.36 -36.58 19.64
C ALA A 90 -8.69 -36.06 20.92
N THR A 91 -9.50 -35.55 21.85
CA THR A 91 -9.04 -34.96 23.12
C THR A 91 -8.84 -35.98 24.23
N ASP A 92 -9.42 -37.20 24.15
CA ASP A 92 -9.23 -38.25 25.14
C ASP A 92 -9.05 -39.62 24.47
N MET A 93 -7.85 -40.19 24.60
CA MET A 93 -7.50 -41.49 24.04
C MET A 93 -6.97 -42.41 25.14
N THR A 94 -7.59 -43.59 25.28
CA THR A 94 -7.19 -44.62 26.26
C THR A 94 -6.74 -45.87 25.53
N VAL A 95 -5.59 -46.41 25.94
CA VAL A 95 -5.02 -47.63 25.39
C VAL A 95 -5.15 -48.75 26.42
N THR A 96 -5.91 -49.80 26.11
CA THR A 96 -6.14 -50.92 27.03
C THR A 96 -5.57 -52.22 26.48
N PRO A 97 -4.84 -53.03 27.28
CA PRO A 97 -4.29 -54.28 26.82
C PRO A 97 -5.37 -55.31 26.53
N LEU A 98 -5.30 -55.94 25.35
CA LEU A 98 -6.07 -57.13 25.01
C LEU A 98 -5.16 -58.34 25.22
N HIS A 99 -5.57 -59.30 26.05
CA HIS A 99 -4.77 -60.51 26.32
C HIS A 99 -4.63 -61.47 25.11
N ILE A 100 -5.28 -61.17 23.99
CA ILE A 100 -5.40 -62.05 22.81
C ILE A 100 -4.61 -61.49 21.61
N SER A 101 -4.09 -60.26 21.68
CA SER A 101 -3.35 -59.61 20.59
C SER A 101 -2.08 -58.92 21.10
N ASP A 102 -1.12 -58.73 20.21
CA ASP A 102 0.06 -57.89 20.47
C ASP A 102 -0.22 -56.40 20.23
N HIS A 103 -1.35 -56.09 19.60
CA HIS A 103 -1.90 -54.75 19.54
C HIS A 103 -2.76 -54.43 20.76
N LEU A 104 -2.60 -53.22 21.27
CA LEU A 104 -3.38 -52.69 22.38
C LEU A 104 -4.67 -52.05 21.81
N LEU A 105 -5.80 -52.24 22.49
CA LEU A 105 -7.06 -51.63 22.06
C LEU A 105 -6.99 -50.11 22.27
N VAL A 106 -7.21 -49.37 21.19
CA VAL A 106 -7.32 -47.92 21.22
C VAL A 106 -8.80 -47.55 21.29
N SER A 107 -9.20 -46.98 22.43
CA SER A 107 -10.50 -46.33 22.58
C SER A 107 -10.31 -44.82 22.52
N LEU A 108 -11.12 -44.16 21.70
CA LEU A 108 -11.06 -42.72 21.49
C LEU A 108 -12.46 -42.14 21.56
N THR A 109 -12.59 -40.99 22.23
CA THR A 109 -13.84 -40.23 22.26
C THR A 109 -13.70 -39.03 21.33
N VAL A 110 -14.44 -39.03 20.21
CA VAL A 110 -14.51 -37.86 19.32
C VAL A 110 -15.66 -36.97 19.75
N THR A 111 -15.33 -35.81 20.32
CA THR A 111 -16.30 -34.73 20.47
C THR A 111 -16.55 -34.11 19.11
N LEU A 112 -17.68 -34.47 18.47
CA LEU A 112 -18.14 -33.78 17.29
C LEU A 112 -18.46 -32.34 17.69
N PRO A 113 -17.74 -31.32 17.19
CA PRO A 113 -18.18 -29.96 17.41
C PRO A 113 -19.53 -29.86 16.71
N ILE A 114 -20.59 -29.50 17.42
CA ILE A 114 -21.69 -28.80 16.78
C ILE A 114 -21.04 -27.53 16.26
N LEU A 115 -20.50 -27.57 15.04
CA LEU A 115 -19.92 -26.40 14.42
C LEU A 115 -21.09 -25.47 14.17
N PRO A 116 -21.23 -24.33 14.88
CA PRO A 116 -21.86 -23.20 14.22
C PRO A 116 -21.09 -23.02 12.90
N LYS A 117 -21.83 -22.97 11.78
CA LYS A 117 -21.32 -22.77 10.41
C LYS A 117 -19.91 -22.15 10.43
N ARG A 118 -18.90 -22.91 9.98
CA ARG A 118 -17.49 -22.50 9.98
C ARG A 118 -17.33 -21.00 9.77
N ASN A 119 -16.78 -20.32 10.77
CA ASN A 119 -16.06 -19.07 10.57
C ASN A 119 -14.81 -19.37 9.72
N SER A 120 -14.99 -19.54 8.40
CA SER A 120 -14.00 -19.00 7.45
C SER A 120 -13.78 -17.58 7.91
N GLN A 121 -12.55 -17.16 8.30
CA GLN A 121 -12.26 -15.82 8.84
C GLN A 121 -13.24 -14.80 8.28
N HIS A 122 -14.35 -14.64 8.99
CA HIS A 122 -15.44 -13.84 8.50
C HIS A 122 -14.92 -12.49 8.88
N LEU A 123 -14.64 -11.64 7.90
CA LEU A 123 -14.67 -10.22 8.17
C LEU A 123 -16.09 -9.95 8.65
N SER A 124 -16.27 -10.03 9.98
CA SER A 124 -17.45 -9.59 10.69
C SER A 124 -17.41 -8.08 10.54
N LEU A 125 -18.15 -7.61 9.54
CA LEU A 125 -18.36 -6.18 9.39
C LEU A 125 -19.52 -5.84 10.33
N THR A 126 -19.25 -4.99 11.30
CA THR A 126 -20.30 -4.31 12.04
C THR A 126 -20.83 -3.19 11.15
N CYS A 127 -22.13 -3.18 10.91
CA CYS A 127 -22.78 -2.12 10.14
C CYS A 127 -24.13 -1.76 10.74
N ARG A 128 -24.49 -0.48 10.60
CA ARG A 128 -25.80 0.07 10.94
C ARG A 128 -26.67 0.06 9.67
N ASN A 129 -27.94 -0.34 9.79
CA ASN A 129 -28.94 -0.20 8.73
C ASN A 129 -29.42 1.26 8.64
N LEU A 130 -28.70 2.07 7.87
CA LEU A 130 -28.98 3.49 7.71
C LEU A 130 -30.17 3.80 6.78
N HIS A 131 -30.74 2.80 6.10
CA HIS A 131 -31.79 3.01 5.09
C HIS A 131 -33.18 3.21 5.67
N SER A 132 -33.42 2.79 6.92
CA SER A 132 -34.72 2.89 7.58
C SER A 132 -34.87 4.11 8.50
N ILE A 133 -33.85 4.97 8.60
CA ILE A 133 -33.79 6.05 9.59
C ILE A 133 -34.26 7.36 8.96
N SER A 134 -35.22 8.03 9.59
CA SER A 134 -35.62 9.37 9.20
C SER A 134 -34.68 10.42 9.86
N PRO A 135 -34.18 11.43 9.12
CA PRO A 135 -33.32 12.47 9.69
C PRO A 135 -34.00 13.26 10.81
N SER A 136 -35.31 13.48 10.73
CA SER A 136 -36.09 14.18 11.75
C SER A 136 -36.15 13.42 13.06
N SER A 137 -36.30 12.08 13.04
CA SER A 137 -36.23 11.26 14.26
C SER A 137 -34.87 11.33 14.93
N VAL A 138 -33.78 11.39 14.16
CA VAL A 138 -32.42 11.54 14.70
C VAL A 138 -32.29 12.92 15.36
N ALA A 139 -32.73 13.98 14.70
CA ALA A 139 -32.69 15.34 15.25
C ALA A 139 -33.48 15.44 16.57
N SER A 140 -34.71 14.92 16.61
CA SER A 140 -35.54 14.96 17.82
C SER A 140 -34.94 14.14 18.97
N CYS A 141 -34.44 12.93 18.70
CA CYS A 141 -33.83 12.10 19.73
C CYS A 141 -32.51 12.70 20.25
N THR A 142 -31.70 13.29 19.36
CA THR A 142 -30.44 13.94 19.75
C THR A 142 -30.69 15.18 20.60
N LEU A 143 -31.64 16.02 20.22
CA LEU A 143 -32.05 17.17 21.03
C LEU A 143 -32.60 16.74 22.39
N SER A 144 -33.37 15.65 22.47
CA SER A 144 -33.89 15.16 23.76
C SER A 144 -32.81 14.60 24.70
N SER A 145 -31.66 14.21 24.15
CA SER A 145 -30.52 13.69 24.92
C SER A 145 -29.53 14.79 25.31
N LEU A 146 -29.62 15.98 24.71
CA LEU A 146 -28.74 17.11 24.99
C LEU A 146 -29.32 17.95 26.14
N PRO A 147 -28.47 18.54 27.00
CA PRO A 147 -28.91 19.52 27.98
C PRO A 147 -29.36 20.81 27.30
N ASP A 148 -30.14 21.62 28.02
CA ASP A 148 -30.54 22.95 27.57
C ASP A 148 -29.33 23.79 27.15
N HIS A 149 -29.51 24.67 26.16
CA HIS A 149 -28.40 25.41 25.53
C HIS A 149 -27.60 26.25 26.55
N ASP A 150 -28.27 26.88 27.52
CA ASP A 150 -27.62 27.65 28.57
C ASP A 150 -26.71 26.77 29.44
N SER A 151 -27.21 25.59 29.83
CA SER A 151 -26.43 24.60 30.60
C SER A 151 -25.26 24.06 29.77
N PHE A 152 -25.48 23.79 28.48
CA PHE A 152 -24.44 23.35 27.55
C PHE A 152 -23.34 24.38 27.36
N SER A 153 -23.69 25.66 27.26
CA SER A 153 -22.74 26.77 27.06
C SER A 153 -21.81 27.00 28.24
N SER A 154 -22.25 26.60 29.44
CA SER A 154 -21.46 26.70 30.68
C SER A 154 -20.44 25.58 30.86
N LEU A 155 -20.52 24.50 30.06
CA LEU A 155 -19.62 23.36 30.17
C LEU A 155 -18.21 23.70 29.68
N PRO A 156 -17.16 23.09 30.29
CA PRO A 156 -15.81 23.11 29.72
C PRO A 156 -15.81 22.56 28.30
N LEU A 157 -14.96 23.12 27.43
CA LEU A 157 -14.98 22.85 25.99
C LEU A 157 -14.87 21.35 25.63
N ASP A 158 -13.93 20.62 26.23
CA ASP A 158 -13.79 19.17 25.99
C ASP A 158 -15.04 18.40 26.45
N SER A 159 -15.60 18.74 27.61
CA SER A 159 -16.81 18.11 28.15
C SER A 159 -18.05 18.40 27.31
N ALA A 160 -18.19 19.62 26.79
CA ALA A 160 -19.28 20.01 25.90
C ALA A 160 -19.28 19.16 24.61
N ILE A 161 -18.10 18.92 24.05
CA ILE A 161 -17.93 18.12 22.83
C ILE A 161 -18.15 16.65 23.10
N ASP A 162 -17.60 16.12 24.19
CA ASP A 162 -17.83 14.74 24.59
C ASP A 162 -19.33 14.48 24.82
N THR A 163 -20.05 15.44 25.42
CA THR A 163 -21.50 15.36 25.61
C THR A 163 -22.24 15.34 24.27
N LEU A 164 -21.86 16.22 23.33
CA LEU A 164 -22.45 16.25 22.00
C LEU A 164 -22.20 14.96 21.21
N LEU A 165 -20.95 14.49 21.16
CA LEU A 165 -20.58 13.28 20.43
C LEU A 165 -21.17 12.01 21.07
N SER A 166 -21.24 11.95 22.40
CA SER A 166 -21.87 10.83 23.12
C SER A 166 -23.37 10.79 22.89
N SER A 167 -24.05 11.94 22.87
CA SER A 167 -25.48 12.03 22.54
C SER A 167 -25.74 11.56 21.10
N LEU A 168 -24.91 11.98 20.15
CA LEU A 168 -24.96 11.50 18.76
C LEU A 168 -24.70 9.99 18.65
N SER A 169 -23.77 9.43 19.41
CA SER A 169 -23.52 7.98 19.39
C SER A 169 -24.66 7.20 20.02
N SER A 170 -25.16 7.62 21.19
CA SER A 170 -26.24 6.96 21.92
C SER A 170 -27.53 6.93 21.11
N THR A 171 -27.87 8.04 20.46
CA THR A 171 -29.06 8.11 19.58
C THR A 171 -28.95 7.17 18.39
N MET A 172 -27.76 6.98 17.84
CA MET A 172 -27.55 5.98 16.80
C MET A 172 -27.63 4.55 17.30
N ASP A 173 -27.11 4.27 18.50
CA ASP A 173 -27.21 2.95 19.09
C ASP A 173 -28.66 2.59 19.43
N LEU A 174 -29.47 3.59 19.80
CA LEU A 174 -30.92 3.46 20.03
C LEU A 174 -31.70 3.25 18.73
N LEU A 175 -31.53 4.12 17.74
CA LEU A 175 -32.30 4.11 16.49
C LEU A 175 -31.84 3.03 15.51
N CYS A 176 -30.56 2.67 15.55
CA CYS A 176 -29.98 1.69 14.63
C CYS A 176 -28.75 0.99 15.24
N PRO A 177 -28.97 -0.03 16.08
CA PRO A 177 -27.88 -0.77 16.72
C PRO A 177 -26.96 -1.43 15.70
N LEU A 178 -25.70 -1.64 16.09
CA LEU A 178 -24.70 -2.31 15.27
C LEU A 178 -25.12 -3.76 15.02
N SER A 179 -25.32 -4.11 13.75
CA SER A 179 -25.56 -5.48 13.32
C SER A 179 -24.27 -6.08 12.75
N THR A 180 -23.98 -7.33 13.08
CA THR A 180 -22.81 -8.03 12.57
C THR A 180 -23.19 -8.82 11.32
N ILE A 181 -22.58 -8.46 10.18
CA ILE A 181 -22.75 -9.20 8.92
C ILE A 181 -21.50 -10.03 8.64
N CYS A 182 -21.71 -11.33 8.42
CA CYS A 182 -20.67 -12.26 7.99
C CYS A 182 -20.50 -12.25 6.47
N LYS A 183 -19.41 -11.68 5.96
CA LYS A 183 -19.06 -11.81 4.52
C LYS A 183 -18.40 -13.16 4.26
N LYS A 184 -18.94 -13.96 3.34
CA LYS A 184 -18.28 -15.18 2.85
C LYS A 184 -16.97 -14.80 2.14
N ASN A 185 -15.86 -15.43 2.51
CA ASN A 185 -14.61 -15.32 1.77
C ASN A 185 -14.80 -15.83 0.34
N SER A 186 -14.12 -15.17 -0.61
CA SER A 186 -13.98 -15.46 -2.06
C SER A 186 -14.75 -16.66 -2.61
N SER A 187 -15.48 -16.44 -3.70
CA SER A 187 -16.16 -17.52 -4.44
C SER A 187 -15.19 -18.68 -4.70
N THR A 188 -15.63 -19.89 -4.36
CA THR A 188 -15.16 -21.13 -5.00
C THR A 188 -14.97 -20.87 -6.49
N ALA A 189 -13.89 -21.36 -7.11
CA ALA A 189 -13.66 -21.18 -8.54
C ALA A 189 -14.84 -21.83 -9.30
N PRO A 190 -15.86 -21.06 -9.77
CA PRO A 190 -17.14 -21.66 -10.16
C PRO A 190 -17.03 -22.46 -11.46
N TRP A 191 -15.97 -22.22 -12.22
CA TRP A 191 -15.64 -22.94 -13.44
C TRP A 191 -14.95 -24.30 -13.20
N LEU A 192 -14.71 -24.69 -11.95
CA LEU A 192 -14.13 -25.99 -11.60
C LEU A 192 -15.25 -27.02 -11.43
N SER A 193 -15.56 -27.75 -12.52
CA SER A 193 -16.61 -28.78 -12.55
C SER A 193 -16.11 -30.16 -12.13
N ASP A 194 -17.03 -31.06 -11.80
CA ASP A 194 -16.74 -32.48 -11.52
C ASP A 194 -15.98 -33.17 -12.68
N VAL A 195 -16.23 -32.74 -13.91
CA VAL A 195 -15.51 -33.20 -15.11
C VAL A 195 -14.03 -32.82 -15.03
N LEU A 196 -13.70 -31.59 -14.65
CA LEU A 196 -12.31 -31.17 -14.47
C LEU A 196 -11.65 -31.88 -13.29
N HIS A 197 -12.39 -32.19 -12.23
CA HIS A 197 -11.90 -33.03 -11.14
C HIS A 197 -11.52 -34.43 -11.61
N ASN A 198 -12.34 -35.04 -12.47
CA ASN A 198 -12.06 -36.36 -13.04
C ASN A 198 -10.88 -36.34 -14.03
N ASN A 199 -10.78 -35.34 -14.91
CA ASN A 199 -9.63 -35.19 -15.82
C ASN A 199 -8.31 -35.00 -15.04
N ARG A 200 -8.35 -34.27 -13.92
CA ARG A 200 -7.20 -34.14 -13.01
C ARG A 200 -6.82 -35.48 -12.39
N ARG A 201 -7.80 -36.31 -12.03
CA ARG A 201 -7.58 -37.66 -11.47
C ARG A 201 -6.90 -38.58 -12.48
N GLU A 202 -7.37 -38.60 -13.71
CA GLU A 202 -6.77 -39.36 -14.81
C GLU A 202 -5.34 -38.93 -15.12
N LEU A 203 -5.11 -37.61 -15.20
CA LEU A 203 -3.78 -37.03 -15.37
C LEU A 203 -2.81 -37.50 -14.28
N ARG A 204 -3.24 -37.49 -13.01
CA ARG A 204 -2.43 -37.94 -11.88
C ARG A 204 -2.21 -39.45 -11.93
N SER A 205 -3.18 -40.23 -12.38
CA SER A 205 -3.04 -41.67 -12.58
C SER A 205 -2.01 -42.01 -13.66
N ALA A 206 -2.03 -41.31 -14.79
CA ALA A 206 -1.03 -41.46 -15.84
C ALA A 206 0.37 -41.01 -15.37
N ALA A 207 0.45 -39.94 -14.56
CA ALA A 207 1.71 -39.51 -13.94
C ALA A 207 2.30 -40.61 -13.05
N ARG A 208 1.47 -41.27 -12.23
CA ARG A 208 1.87 -42.40 -11.39
C ARG A 208 2.34 -43.60 -12.22
N LYS A 209 1.57 -43.94 -13.27
CA LYS A 209 1.91 -45.04 -14.17
C LYS A 209 3.29 -44.84 -14.80
N TRP A 210 3.56 -43.64 -15.33
CA TRP A 210 4.87 -43.28 -15.88
C TRP A 210 5.98 -43.30 -14.82
N LYS A 211 5.76 -42.76 -13.62
CA LYS A 211 6.76 -42.80 -12.54
C LYS A 211 7.16 -44.23 -12.18
N LYS A 212 6.21 -45.18 -12.23
CA LYS A 212 6.44 -46.60 -11.91
C LYS A 212 7.08 -47.38 -13.06
N SER A 213 6.59 -47.20 -14.29
CA SER A 213 7.08 -47.96 -15.44
C SER A 213 8.35 -47.38 -16.08
N LYS A 214 8.54 -46.05 -15.99
CA LYS A 214 9.57 -45.26 -16.68
C LYS A 214 9.64 -45.49 -18.20
N LEU A 215 8.58 -46.05 -18.79
CA LEU A 215 8.49 -46.29 -20.23
C LEU A 215 8.11 -45.01 -20.97
N ASP A 216 8.68 -44.84 -22.16
CA ASP A 216 8.48 -43.64 -22.98
C ASP A 216 7.02 -43.53 -23.49
N THR A 217 6.35 -44.67 -23.67
CA THR A 217 4.92 -44.74 -24.04
C THR A 217 4.01 -44.15 -22.95
N ASP A 218 4.31 -44.41 -21.67
CA ASP A 218 3.56 -43.87 -20.54
C ASP A 218 3.87 -42.37 -20.33
N LEU A 219 5.08 -41.92 -20.66
CA LEU A 219 5.44 -40.49 -20.67
C LEU A 219 4.62 -39.71 -21.72
N ILE A 220 4.47 -40.27 -22.92
CA ILE A 220 3.65 -39.69 -23.99
C ILE A 220 2.19 -39.60 -23.56
N SER A 221 1.66 -40.66 -22.93
CA SER A 221 0.28 -40.68 -22.38
C SER A 221 0.08 -39.58 -21.33
N TYR A 222 0.99 -39.45 -20.36
CA TYR A 222 0.94 -38.41 -19.35
C TYR A 222 1.00 -36.99 -19.94
N ARG A 223 1.93 -36.74 -20.88
CA ARG A 223 2.06 -35.42 -21.54
C ARG A 223 0.82 -35.06 -22.35
N THR A 224 0.20 -36.04 -23.00
CA THR A 224 -1.04 -35.85 -23.77
C THR A 224 -2.19 -35.46 -22.85
N LEU A 225 -2.36 -36.17 -21.73
CA LEU A 225 -3.35 -35.83 -20.71
C LEU A 225 -3.09 -34.47 -20.05
N LEU A 226 -1.82 -34.09 -19.86
CA LEU A 226 -1.45 -32.79 -19.28
C LEU A 226 -1.85 -31.65 -20.21
N SER A 227 -1.56 -31.80 -21.51
CA SER A 227 -1.96 -30.83 -22.53
C SER A 227 -3.48 -30.70 -22.59
N LYS A 228 -4.19 -31.84 -22.63
CA LYS A 228 -5.66 -31.88 -22.61
C LYS A 228 -6.25 -31.19 -21.38
N PHE A 229 -5.76 -31.51 -20.18
CA PHE A 229 -6.23 -30.90 -18.94
C PHE A 229 -6.01 -29.38 -18.92
N SER A 230 -4.86 -28.90 -19.40
CA SER A 230 -4.57 -27.47 -19.51
C SER A 230 -5.56 -26.76 -20.45
N LEU A 231 -5.89 -27.39 -21.58
CA LEU A 231 -6.89 -26.89 -22.53
C LEU A 231 -8.29 -26.87 -21.92
N ASP A 232 -8.69 -27.94 -21.23
CA ASP A 232 -10.01 -28.05 -20.60
C ASP A 232 -10.20 -26.98 -19.51
N VAL A 233 -9.18 -26.74 -18.69
CA VAL A 233 -9.20 -25.69 -17.65
C VAL A 233 -9.30 -24.30 -18.29
N THR A 234 -8.52 -24.06 -19.36
CA THR A 234 -8.55 -22.78 -20.08
C THR A 234 -9.91 -22.55 -20.74
N SER A 235 -10.47 -23.58 -21.35
CA SER A 235 -11.80 -23.58 -21.97
C SER A 235 -12.90 -23.27 -20.95
N ALA A 236 -12.95 -24.01 -19.84
CA ALA A 236 -13.95 -23.80 -18.79
C ALA A 236 -13.88 -22.40 -18.19
N LYS A 237 -12.67 -21.89 -17.94
CA LYS A 237 -12.46 -20.53 -17.44
C LYS A 237 -12.91 -19.49 -18.48
N THR A 238 -12.60 -19.71 -19.76
CA THR A 238 -12.99 -18.80 -20.86
C THR A 238 -14.51 -18.74 -21.00
N SER A 239 -15.19 -19.89 -21.02
CA SER A 239 -16.65 -19.97 -21.11
C SER A 239 -17.33 -19.26 -19.95
N PHE A 240 -16.87 -19.50 -18.71
CA PHE A 240 -17.43 -18.84 -17.53
C PHE A 240 -17.32 -17.32 -17.58
N TYR A 241 -16.15 -16.78 -17.93
CA TYR A 241 -15.99 -15.32 -18.01
C TYR A 241 -16.71 -14.73 -19.22
N LYS A 242 -16.82 -15.46 -20.34
CA LYS A 242 -17.61 -15.04 -21.51
C LYS A 242 -19.08 -14.90 -21.14
N GLU A 243 -19.68 -15.92 -20.53
CA GLU A 243 -21.07 -15.90 -20.07
C GLU A 243 -21.31 -14.79 -19.03
N LYS A 244 -20.37 -14.60 -18.10
CA LYS A 244 -20.45 -13.55 -17.07
C LYS A 244 -20.39 -12.14 -17.67
N LEU A 245 -19.58 -11.94 -18.72
CA LEU A 245 -19.49 -10.69 -19.46
C LEU A 245 -20.76 -10.44 -20.27
N GLU A 246 -21.29 -11.46 -20.97
CA GLU A 246 -22.55 -11.37 -21.73
C GLU A 246 -23.75 -11.04 -20.83
N THR A 247 -23.86 -11.71 -19.67
CA THR A 247 -24.91 -11.46 -18.67
C THR A 247 -24.83 -10.05 -18.06
N SER A 248 -23.62 -9.47 -18.02
CA SER A 248 -23.38 -8.14 -17.45
C SER A 248 -23.25 -7.03 -18.51
N ALA A 249 -23.50 -7.32 -19.79
CA ALA A 249 -23.19 -6.43 -20.91
C ALA A 249 -23.91 -5.07 -20.86
N GLN A 250 -25.09 -5.02 -20.23
CA GLN A 250 -25.91 -3.81 -20.13
C GLN A 250 -25.48 -2.86 -18.98
N ASP A 251 -24.61 -3.32 -18.05
CA ASP A 251 -24.20 -2.52 -16.89
C ASP A 251 -22.68 -2.21 -16.94
N PRO A 252 -22.29 -0.99 -17.33
CA PRO A 252 -20.88 -0.62 -17.47
C PRO A 252 -20.11 -0.66 -16.15
N ARG A 253 -20.77 -0.48 -15.00
CA ARG A 253 -20.11 -0.57 -13.68
C ARG A 253 -19.79 -2.02 -13.34
N LYS A 254 -20.70 -2.95 -13.61
CA LYS A 254 -20.45 -4.39 -13.40
C LYS A 254 -19.36 -4.91 -14.34
N LEU A 255 -19.37 -4.50 -15.61
CA LEU A 255 -18.28 -4.82 -16.54
C LEU A 255 -16.93 -4.31 -16.03
N HIS A 256 -16.84 -3.05 -15.63
CA HIS A 256 -15.59 -2.49 -15.10
C HIS A 256 -15.11 -3.23 -13.84
N ASN A 257 -16.03 -3.59 -12.94
CA ASN A 257 -15.70 -4.37 -11.76
C ASN A 257 -15.15 -5.77 -12.12
N ILE A 258 -15.76 -6.47 -13.08
CA ILE A 258 -15.30 -7.79 -13.57
C ILE A 258 -13.89 -7.66 -14.17
N PHE A 259 -13.65 -6.69 -15.05
CA PHE A 259 -12.33 -6.43 -15.62
C PHE A 259 -11.30 -6.07 -14.54
N SER A 260 -11.64 -5.19 -13.60
CA SER A 260 -10.74 -4.75 -12.55
C SER A 260 -10.33 -5.90 -11.61
N SER A 261 -11.25 -6.83 -11.32
CA SER A 261 -10.99 -8.03 -10.53
C SER A 261 -10.10 -9.05 -11.24
N LEU A 262 -10.17 -9.12 -12.57
CA LEU A 262 -9.32 -10.01 -13.38
C LEU A 262 -7.89 -9.47 -13.51
N LEU A 263 -7.75 -8.15 -13.61
CA LEU A 263 -6.46 -7.49 -13.82
C LEU A 263 -5.73 -7.19 -12.50
N ASN A 264 -6.46 -6.99 -11.41
CA ASN A 264 -5.90 -6.64 -10.10
C ASN A 264 -6.34 -7.67 -9.04
N PRO A 265 -5.47 -8.62 -8.66
CA PRO A 265 -5.77 -9.52 -7.54
C PRO A 265 -5.95 -8.72 -6.24
N PRO A 266 -6.76 -9.21 -5.29
CA PRO A 266 -6.97 -8.54 -4.01
C PRO A 266 -5.64 -8.33 -3.28
N ALA A 267 -5.48 -7.16 -2.67
CA ALA A 267 -4.28 -6.83 -1.93
C ALA A 267 -4.07 -7.85 -0.79
N PRO A 268 -2.81 -8.24 -0.50
CA PRO A 268 -2.53 -9.06 0.66
C PRO A 268 -3.06 -8.38 1.93
N PRO A 269 -3.48 -9.16 2.95
CA PRO A 269 -3.94 -8.60 4.21
C PRO A 269 -2.86 -7.70 4.81
N SER A 270 -3.29 -6.56 5.35
CA SER A 270 -2.40 -5.61 6.01
C SER A 270 -1.64 -6.32 7.15
N PRO A 271 -0.31 -6.33 7.17
CA PRO A 271 0.42 -6.75 8.36
C PRO A 271 0.26 -5.66 9.43
N SER A 272 0.10 -6.12 10.66
CA SER A 272 -0.39 -5.35 11.80
C SER A 272 0.74 -4.92 12.75
N SER A 273 1.87 -4.42 12.23
CA SER A 273 3.03 -4.06 13.08
C SER A 273 3.41 -2.58 13.10
N LEU A 274 3.02 -1.77 12.12
CA LEU A 274 3.43 -0.37 12.03
C LEU A 274 2.36 0.58 12.58
N THR A 275 2.76 1.45 13.50
CA THR A 275 1.93 2.52 14.09
C THR A 275 2.14 3.85 13.37
N ALA A 276 1.23 4.81 13.56
CA ALA A 276 1.39 6.17 13.02
C ALA A 276 2.65 6.88 13.55
N GLU A 277 3.05 6.57 14.80
CA GLU A 277 4.24 7.12 15.42
C GLU A 277 5.51 6.62 14.72
N ASP A 278 5.55 5.35 14.31
CA ASP A 278 6.67 4.80 13.54
C ASP A 278 6.88 5.54 12.22
N PHE A 279 5.80 5.98 11.56
CA PHE A 279 5.90 6.82 10.36
C PHE A 279 6.46 8.20 10.69
N ALA A 280 5.98 8.84 11.76
CA ALA A 280 6.41 10.17 12.17
C ALA A 280 7.90 10.18 12.55
N THR A 281 8.33 9.25 13.39
CA THR A 281 9.72 9.09 13.81
C THR A 281 10.62 8.80 12.62
N PHE A 282 10.26 7.82 11.77
CA PHE A 282 11.04 7.47 10.58
C PHE A 282 11.29 8.67 9.66
N TYR A 283 10.26 9.47 9.36
CA TYR A 283 10.43 10.63 8.48
C TYR A 283 11.18 11.77 9.16
N THR A 284 10.97 11.99 10.46
CA THR A 284 11.68 13.03 11.23
C THR A 284 13.17 12.70 11.30
N GLU A 285 13.53 11.50 11.74
CA GLU A 285 14.93 11.06 11.78
C GLU A 285 15.58 11.05 10.38
N LYS A 286 14.84 10.63 9.35
CA LYS A 286 15.35 10.66 7.99
C LYS A 286 15.65 12.09 7.55
N THR A 287 14.78 13.03 7.87
CA THR A 287 15.05 14.45 7.58
C THR A 287 16.26 14.95 8.37
N GLU A 288 16.40 14.58 9.64
CA GLU A 288 17.56 14.94 10.45
C GLU A 288 18.86 14.36 9.89
N ARG A 289 18.89 13.06 9.54
CA ARG A 289 20.03 12.41 8.89
C ARG A 289 20.42 13.12 7.59
N ILE A 290 19.43 13.47 6.76
CA ILE A 290 19.66 14.23 5.53
C ILE A 290 20.22 15.62 5.84
N CYS A 291 19.65 16.31 6.83
CA CYS A 291 20.13 17.62 7.29
C CYS A 291 21.57 17.55 7.81
N GLN A 292 21.92 16.55 8.60
CA GLN A 292 23.28 16.30 9.10
C GLN A 292 24.28 15.99 7.98
N THR A 293 23.82 15.44 6.86
CA THR A 293 24.68 15.21 5.68
C THR A 293 25.11 16.53 5.03
N PHE A 294 24.36 17.61 5.24
CA PHE A 294 24.75 18.95 4.87
C PHE A 294 25.48 19.57 6.06
N THR A 295 26.81 19.71 5.96
CA THR A 295 27.62 20.44 6.94
C THR A 295 26.95 21.77 7.29
N SER A 296 26.91 22.09 8.58
CA SER A 296 26.31 23.31 9.14
C SER A 296 26.64 24.51 8.24
N PRO A 297 25.65 25.40 7.96
CA PRO A 297 25.95 26.64 7.25
C PRO A 297 27.08 27.37 8.00
N PRO A 298 28.02 28.02 7.28
CA PRO A 298 28.97 28.88 7.96
C PRO A 298 28.16 29.89 8.77
N THR A 299 28.46 29.95 10.06
CA THR A 299 28.06 30.99 11.01
C THR A 299 28.57 32.33 10.48
N SER A 300 27.87 32.84 9.48
CA SER A 300 27.89 34.21 9.05
C SER A 300 26.44 34.62 9.16
N SER A 301 26.14 35.19 10.31
CA SER A 301 24.96 35.98 10.63
C SER A 301 24.74 37.00 9.50
N THR A 302 24.08 36.55 8.43
CA THR A 302 23.41 37.47 7.54
C THR A 302 22.15 37.84 8.31
N SER A 303 22.20 38.99 8.96
CA SER A 303 21.03 39.69 9.48
C SER A 303 20.02 39.81 8.33
N HIS A 304 19.11 38.84 8.24
CA HIS A 304 17.86 39.05 7.57
C HIS A 304 17.23 40.23 8.31
N SER A 305 17.15 41.37 7.63
CA SER A 305 16.41 42.54 8.05
C SER A 305 15.12 42.07 8.72
N GLN A 306 15.00 42.39 10.01
CA GLN A 306 13.77 42.23 10.75
C GLN A 306 12.68 42.91 9.92
N HIS A 307 11.87 42.09 9.24
CA HIS A 307 10.62 42.57 8.71
C HIS A 307 9.83 43.02 9.93
N SER A 308 9.54 44.32 9.95
CA SER A 308 8.64 45.03 10.84
C SER A 308 7.53 44.11 11.35
N ALA A 309 7.39 44.08 12.69
CA ALA A 309 6.36 43.36 13.44
C ALA A 309 5.12 43.03 12.59
N THR A 310 5.05 41.76 12.17
CA THR A 310 3.78 41.20 11.70
C THR A 310 2.77 41.33 12.83
N PRO A 311 1.52 41.76 12.57
CA PRO A 311 0.50 41.83 13.61
C PRO A 311 0.39 40.45 14.26
N SER A 312 0.67 40.38 15.57
CA SER A 312 0.44 39.16 16.33
C SER A 312 -1.08 38.97 16.39
N LEU A 313 -1.54 37.82 15.93
CA LEU A 313 -2.96 37.48 15.95
C LEU A 313 -3.31 37.14 17.41
N THR A 314 -3.71 38.15 18.17
CA THR A 314 -3.97 38.03 19.61
C THR A 314 -5.32 37.43 19.92
N GLN A 315 -6.29 37.54 19.00
CA GLN A 315 -7.66 37.05 19.17
C GLN A 315 -8.24 36.54 17.85
N LEU A 316 -9.05 35.49 17.92
CA LEU A 316 -9.86 34.98 16.82
C LEU A 316 -11.28 35.52 16.98
N SER A 317 -11.89 35.97 15.87
CA SER A 317 -13.29 36.38 15.85
C SER A 317 -14.21 35.16 15.94
N THR A 318 -15.34 35.30 16.62
CA THR A 318 -16.40 34.30 16.62
C THR A 318 -17.08 34.23 15.25
N VAL A 319 -17.63 33.06 14.95
CA VAL A 319 -18.29 32.73 13.69
C VAL A 319 -19.81 32.74 13.92
N ALA A 320 -20.56 33.31 12.97
CA ALA A 320 -22.02 33.33 13.01
C ALA A 320 -22.60 31.93 12.71
N ALA A 321 -23.76 31.61 13.27
CA ALA A 321 -24.41 30.31 13.10
C ALA A 321 -24.66 29.97 11.61
N GLU A 322 -25.06 30.97 10.82
CA GLU A 322 -25.32 30.86 9.39
C GLU A 322 -24.07 30.48 8.60
N GLU A 323 -22.91 31.02 9.00
CA GLU A 323 -21.62 30.71 8.39
C GLU A 323 -21.20 29.27 8.73
N VAL A 324 -21.41 28.83 9.98
CA VAL A 324 -21.20 27.43 10.39
C VAL A 324 -22.05 26.46 9.56
N LEU A 325 -23.31 26.82 9.30
CA LEU A 325 -24.23 26.02 8.50
C LEU A 325 -23.80 25.93 7.03
N GLN A 326 -23.38 27.05 6.44
CA GLN A 326 -22.84 27.08 5.08
C GLN A 326 -21.57 26.22 4.94
N ILE A 327 -20.63 26.35 5.89
CA ILE A 327 -19.41 25.55 5.91
C ILE A 327 -19.76 24.06 5.99
N THR A 328 -20.63 23.68 6.93
CA THR A 328 -21.04 22.29 7.14
C THR A 328 -21.64 21.65 5.88
N ARG A 329 -22.48 22.41 5.14
CA ARG A 329 -23.09 21.96 3.88
C ARG A 329 -22.12 21.92 2.70
N SER A 330 -21.10 22.79 2.69
CA SER A 330 -20.09 22.83 1.63
C SER A 330 -19.09 21.66 1.70
N CYS A 331 -18.95 21.03 2.87
CA CYS A 331 -18.07 19.90 3.08
C CYS A 331 -18.52 18.66 2.29
N SER A 332 -17.56 17.86 1.81
CA SER A 332 -17.88 16.56 1.21
C SER A 332 -18.37 15.58 2.29
N PRO A 333 -19.42 14.77 2.03
CA PRO A 333 -19.98 13.83 3.01
C PRO A 333 -19.11 12.56 3.15
N THR A 334 -17.87 12.71 3.59
CA THR A 334 -16.91 11.63 3.79
C THR A 334 -16.87 11.23 5.25
N THR A 335 -17.33 10.02 5.56
CA THR A 335 -17.44 9.53 6.96
C THR A 335 -16.21 8.76 7.40
N CYS A 336 -15.68 9.12 8.57
CA CYS A 336 -14.70 8.35 9.31
C CYS A 336 -15.44 7.37 10.25
N PRO A 337 -14.95 6.14 10.44
CA PRO A 337 -15.48 5.21 11.45
C PRO A 337 -15.27 5.63 12.90
N LEU A 338 -14.50 6.70 13.15
CA LEU A 338 -14.44 7.35 14.46
C LEU A 338 -15.60 8.35 14.65
N ASP A 339 -16.31 8.72 13.58
CA ASP A 339 -17.43 9.65 13.65
C ASP A 339 -18.65 8.94 14.25
N PRO A 340 -19.40 9.59 15.16
CA PRO A 340 -20.58 8.98 15.80
C PRO A 340 -21.72 8.75 14.80
N ILE A 341 -21.83 9.61 13.78
CA ILE A 341 -22.85 9.57 12.74
C ILE A 341 -22.26 9.78 11.34
N PRO A 342 -22.91 9.26 10.28
CA PRO A 342 -22.53 9.57 8.91
C PRO A 342 -22.58 11.07 8.61
N SER A 343 -21.57 11.57 7.89
CA SER A 343 -21.41 13.00 7.58
C SER A 343 -22.58 13.56 6.78
N ALA A 344 -23.16 12.78 5.86
CA ALA A 344 -24.38 13.15 5.14
C ALA A 344 -25.59 13.33 6.07
N MET A 345 -25.67 12.50 7.12
CA MET A 345 -26.74 12.61 8.12
C MET A 345 -26.53 13.84 9.01
N LEU A 346 -25.29 14.08 9.45
CA LEU A 346 -24.91 15.31 10.18
C LEU A 346 -25.27 16.57 9.39
N GLN A 347 -25.00 16.60 8.08
CA GLN A 347 -25.36 17.74 7.22
C GLN A 347 -26.87 17.97 7.16
N THR A 348 -27.66 16.90 7.20
CA THR A 348 -29.13 16.99 7.15
C THR A 348 -29.71 17.52 8.47
N ILE A 349 -29.21 17.04 9.61
CA ILE A 349 -29.66 17.47 10.96
C ILE A 349 -28.91 18.71 11.48
N SER A 350 -27.93 19.21 10.73
CA SER A 350 -27.12 20.38 11.11
C SER A 350 -27.91 21.64 11.46
N PRO A 351 -29.08 21.96 10.84
CA PRO A 351 -29.87 23.12 11.25
C PRO A 351 -30.37 23.02 12.70
N ASP A 352 -30.74 21.81 13.13
CA ASP A 352 -31.30 21.56 14.47
C ASP A 352 -30.22 21.58 15.55
N LEU A 353 -29.00 21.11 15.22
CA LEU A 353 -27.85 21.08 16.13
C LEU A 353 -26.98 22.34 16.06
N LEU A 354 -27.36 23.32 15.23
CA LEU A 354 -26.57 24.51 14.94
C LEU A 354 -26.16 25.31 16.20
N PRO A 355 -27.04 25.51 17.20
CA PRO A 355 -26.67 26.25 18.41
C PRO A 355 -25.54 25.58 19.19
N PHE A 356 -25.53 24.25 19.26
CA PHE A 356 -24.53 23.47 20.00
C PHE A 356 -23.18 23.43 19.25
N ILE A 357 -23.23 23.21 17.93
CA ILE A 357 -22.03 23.19 17.08
C ILE A 357 -21.36 24.57 17.10
N THR A 358 -22.14 25.65 17.02
CA THR A 358 -21.64 27.03 17.03
C THR A 358 -21.01 27.39 18.38
N THR A 359 -21.62 27.00 19.50
CA THR A 359 -21.03 27.18 20.84
C THR A 359 -19.68 26.50 20.97
N VAL A 360 -19.57 25.25 20.49
CA VAL A 360 -18.30 24.51 20.49
C VAL A 360 -17.22 25.21 19.66
N ILE A 361 -17.55 25.62 18.42
CA ILE A 361 -16.60 26.28 17.52
C ILE A 361 -16.13 27.61 18.13
N ASN A 362 -17.07 28.44 18.60
CA ASN A 362 -16.75 29.73 19.18
C ASN A 362 -16.01 29.61 20.52
N GLY A 363 -16.30 28.57 21.32
CA GLY A 363 -15.52 28.23 22.51
C GLY A 363 -14.07 27.88 22.18
N SER A 364 -13.83 27.10 21.13
CA SER A 364 -12.48 26.79 20.63
C SER A 364 -11.74 28.03 20.11
N LEU A 365 -12.41 28.89 19.33
CA LEU A 365 -11.82 30.12 18.80
C LEU A 365 -11.47 31.12 19.90
N THR A 366 -12.36 31.30 20.89
CA THR A 366 -12.17 32.25 21.99
C THR A 366 -11.10 31.80 22.98
N SER A 367 -11.08 30.51 23.31
CA SER A 367 -10.08 29.94 24.23
C SER A 367 -8.72 29.71 23.58
N GLY A 368 -8.65 29.69 22.24
CA GLY A 368 -7.46 29.27 21.50
C GLY A 368 -7.11 27.79 21.70
N HIS A 369 -8.01 27.00 22.30
CA HIS A 369 -7.79 25.59 22.60
C HIS A 369 -8.57 24.71 21.64
N VAL A 370 -7.86 23.90 20.84
CA VAL A 370 -8.51 22.86 20.02
C VAL A 370 -8.82 21.65 20.91
N PRO A 371 -10.06 21.16 20.94
CA PRO A 371 -10.48 19.98 21.69
C PRO A 371 -9.65 18.74 21.40
N THR A 372 -9.47 17.90 22.41
CA THR A 372 -8.65 16.68 22.30
C THR A 372 -9.19 15.69 21.26
N VAL A 373 -10.52 15.57 21.14
CA VAL A 373 -11.16 14.68 20.16
C VAL A 373 -10.87 15.11 18.72
N PHE A 374 -10.83 16.42 18.44
CA PHE A 374 -10.53 16.96 17.10
C PHE A 374 -9.06 16.80 16.71
N LYS A 375 -8.17 16.52 17.66
CA LYS A 375 -6.75 16.20 17.38
C LYS A 375 -6.55 14.76 16.93
N LYS A 376 -7.56 13.89 17.05
CA LYS A 376 -7.48 12.48 16.64
C LYS A 376 -7.80 12.34 15.15
N ALA A 377 -6.97 11.61 14.42
CA ALA A 377 -7.19 11.32 13.01
C ALA A 377 -6.87 9.86 12.68
N ARG A 378 -7.66 9.24 11.81
CA ARG A 378 -7.40 7.89 11.32
C ARG A 378 -6.57 7.93 10.04
N VAL A 379 -5.33 7.44 10.12
CA VAL A 379 -4.41 7.36 8.98
C VAL A 379 -4.40 5.95 8.42
N ILE A 380 -4.73 5.79 7.13
CA ILE A 380 -4.60 4.50 6.42
C ILE A 380 -3.43 4.60 5.43
N ALA A 381 -2.30 4.01 5.80
CA ALA A 381 -1.14 3.90 4.93
C ALA A 381 -1.43 2.91 3.79
N ILE A 382 -1.06 3.28 2.56
CA ILE A 382 -1.21 2.43 1.37
C ILE A 382 0.16 2.16 0.77
N LEU A 383 0.43 0.89 0.43
CA LEU A 383 1.63 0.49 -0.28
C LEU A 383 1.68 1.10 -1.69
N LYS A 384 2.88 1.49 -2.11
CA LYS A 384 3.15 1.97 -3.47
C LYS A 384 2.81 0.92 -4.53
N LYS A 385 2.99 -0.36 -4.20
CA LYS A 385 2.62 -1.53 -5.02
C LYS A 385 2.18 -2.67 -4.09
N PRO A 386 1.22 -3.52 -4.50
CA PRO A 386 0.66 -4.56 -3.65
C PRO A 386 1.65 -5.69 -3.28
N ALA A 387 2.72 -5.89 -4.06
CA ALA A 387 3.72 -6.93 -3.84
C ALA A 387 4.92 -6.49 -2.97
N LEU A 388 4.92 -5.25 -2.46
CA LEU A 388 6.02 -4.74 -1.62
C LEU A 388 5.84 -5.20 -0.17
N ASP A 389 6.97 -5.38 0.53
CA ASP A 389 6.95 -5.73 1.95
C ASP A 389 6.27 -4.62 2.76
N PRO A 390 5.15 -4.91 3.45
CA PRO A 390 4.44 -3.90 4.20
C PRO A 390 5.03 -3.64 5.60
N SER A 391 6.12 -4.32 5.97
CA SER A 391 6.88 -4.01 7.19
C SER A 391 7.83 -2.83 7.01
N ASP A 392 8.15 -2.46 5.75
CA ASP A 392 9.05 -1.34 5.44
C ASP A 392 8.25 -0.06 5.15
N ILE A 393 8.48 0.97 5.98
CA ILE A 393 7.87 2.30 5.87
C ILE A 393 8.11 2.96 4.50
N ILE A 394 9.25 2.67 3.85
CA ILE A 394 9.60 3.22 2.53
C ILE A 394 8.63 2.73 1.46
N ASN A 395 7.99 1.57 1.65
CA ASN A 395 7.07 1.00 0.68
C ASN A 395 5.70 1.69 0.67
N TYR A 396 5.42 2.58 1.62
CA TYR A 396 4.16 3.31 1.71
C TYR A 396 4.17 4.63 0.94
N SER A 397 2.99 5.01 0.43
CA SER A 397 2.79 6.24 -0.33
C SER A 397 2.74 7.45 0.57
N ILE A 398 3.70 8.37 0.38
CA ILE A 398 3.78 9.66 1.08
C ILE A 398 2.51 10.52 0.82
N ARG A 399 1.76 10.22 -0.25
CA ARG A 399 0.59 11.01 -0.63
C ARG A 399 -0.52 11.05 0.42
N ARG A 400 -0.73 9.95 1.15
CA ARG A 400 -1.78 9.88 2.18
C ARG A 400 -1.35 10.43 3.54
N ILE A 401 -0.04 10.44 3.82
CA ILE A 401 0.50 11.04 5.04
C ILE A 401 0.73 12.55 4.88
N ARG A 402 0.69 13.09 3.65
CA ARG A 402 0.90 14.51 3.37
C ARG A 402 0.06 15.46 4.22
N PRO A 403 -1.25 15.24 4.49
CA PRO A 403 -2.03 16.14 5.33
C PRO A 403 -1.46 16.31 6.74
N PHE A 404 -0.70 15.33 7.22
CA PHE A 404 -0.10 15.30 8.55
C PHE A 404 1.35 15.82 8.58
N LEU A 405 1.93 16.15 7.43
CA LEU A 405 3.30 16.67 7.31
C LEU A 405 3.28 18.18 7.11
N SER A 406 4.23 18.89 7.73
CA SER A 406 4.45 20.30 7.42
C SER A 406 4.91 20.47 5.97
N THR A 407 4.65 21.65 5.39
CA THR A 407 5.11 21.99 4.04
C THR A 407 6.63 21.89 3.93
N GLN A 408 7.36 22.32 4.97
CA GLN A 408 8.82 22.29 5.02
C GLN A 408 9.36 20.85 5.08
N ALA A 409 8.80 19.99 5.93
CA ALA A 409 9.17 18.57 5.99
C ALA A 409 8.90 17.89 4.64
N THR A 410 7.75 18.15 4.04
CA THR A 410 7.38 17.62 2.72
C THR A 410 8.35 18.10 1.64
N GLN A 411 8.74 19.37 1.65
CA GLN A 411 9.71 19.92 0.71
C GLN A 411 11.06 19.19 0.80
N VAL A 412 11.58 18.94 2.00
CA VAL A 412 12.83 18.20 2.22
C VAL A 412 12.71 16.75 1.73
N LEU A 413 11.58 16.08 2.00
CA LEU A 413 11.32 14.73 1.53
C LEU A 413 11.28 14.65 0.00
N VAL A 414 10.58 15.58 -0.65
CA VAL A 414 10.51 15.62 -2.11
C VAL A 414 11.88 15.98 -2.72
N GLN A 415 12.62 16.88 -2.08
CA GLN A 415 13.97 17.25 -2.51
C GLN A 415 14.91 16.03 -2.47
N SER A 416 14.88 15.26 -1.38
CA SER A 416 15.76 14.11 -1.17
C SER A 416 15.37 12.87 -1.97
N LEU A 417 14.09 12.64 -2.24
CA LEU A 417 13.61 11.44 -2.92
C LEU A 417 13.38 11.63 -4.43
N VAL A 418 12.92 12.82 -4.84
CA VAL A 418 12.52 13.10 -6.23
C VAL A 418 13.54 14.00 -6.91
N ILE A 419 13.80 15.18 -6.34
CA ILE A 419 14.66 16.18 -6.98
C ILE A 419 16.11 15.69 -7.09
N SER A 420 16.63 15.01 -6.07
CA SER A 420 17.96 14.39 -6.09
C SER A 420 18.14 13.44 -7.28
N ARG A 421 17.10 12.65 -7.61
CA ARG A 421 17.08 11.71 -8.73
C ARG A 421 16.96 12.43 -10.07
N LEU A 422 16.19 13.52 -10.14
CA LEU A 422 16.13 14.37 -11.33
C LEU A 422 17.47 15.07 -11.61
N ASP A 423 18.20 15.45 -10.57
CA ASP A 423 19.48 16.14 -10.70
C ASP A 423 20.66 15.18 -10.96
N TYR A 424 20.51 13.89 -10.64
CA TYR A 424 21.50 12.84 -10.88
C TYR A 424 21.79 12.69 -12.37
N CYS A 425 23.06 12.85 -12.75
CA CYS A 425 23.54 12.74 -14.14
C CYS A 425 22.77 13.59 -15.19
N SER A 426 22.03 14.62 -14.77
CA SER A 426 21.25 15.49 -15.66
C SER A 426 22.09 16.24 -16.71
N SER A 427 23.41 16.30 -16.56
CA SER A 427 24.33 16.79 -17.58
C SER A 427 24.33 15.94 -18.85
N LEU A 428 24.08 14.63 -18.76
CA LEU A 428 24.02 13.71 -19.91
C LEU A 428 22.78 13.97 -20.78
N LEU A 429 21.73 14.56 -20.19
CA LEU A 429 20.50 14.92 -20.90
C LEU A 429 20.67 16.21 -21.75
N ALA A 430 21.86 16.82 -21.73
CA ALA A 430 22.14 18.01 -22.49
C ALA A 430 22.09 17.76 -24.01
N GLY A 431 21.28 18.55 -24.72
CA GLY A 431 21.15 18.46 -26.18
C GLY A 431 20.06 17.48 -26.65
N LEU A 432 19.35 16.83 -25.73
CA LEU A 432 18.16 16.06 -26.06
C LEU A 432 16.98 16.99 -26.44
N PRO A 433 16.08 16.53 -27.34
CA PRO A 433 14.89 17.28 -27.69
C PRO A 433 13.91 17.38 -26.50
N LEU A 434 13.09 18.43 -26.48
CA LEU A 434 12.20 18.74 -25.34
C LEU A 434 11.17 17.64 -25.06
N ASN A 435 10.72 16.92 -26.09
CA ASN A 435 9.82 15.78 -25.95
C ASN A 435 10.42 14.65 -25.09
N ALA A 436 11.73 14.41 -25.16
CA ALA A 436 12.42 13.42 -24.32
C ALA A 436 12.60 13.89 -22.87
N ILE A 437 12.65 15.21 -22.64
CA ILE A 437 12.77 15.82 -21.30
C ILE A 437 11.41 16.00 -20.64
N ARG A 438 10.33 16.09 -21.43
CA ARG A 438 8.95 16.33 -20.97
C ARG A 438 8.50 15.38 -19.85
N PRO A 439 8.75 14.05 -19.88
CA PRO A 439 8.37 13.16 -18.78
C PRO A 439 9.00 13.56 -17.43
N LEU A 440 10.26 14.03 -17.44
CA LEU A 440 10.93 14.50 -16.24
C LEU A 440 10.29 15.79 -15.70
N GLN A 441 9.89 16.70 -16.59
CA GLN A 441 9.15 17.90 -16.20
C GLN A 441 7.78 17.54 -15.60
N MET A 442 7.10 16.52 -16.13
CA MET A 442 5.84 16.05 -15.57
C MET A 442 5.99 15.51 -14.14
N ILE A 443 7.10 14.81 -13.84
CA ILE A 443 7.41 14.36 -12.48
C ILE A 443 7.57 15.56 -11.55
N GLN A 444 8.35 16.58 -11.95
CA GLN A 444 8.51 17.80 -11.17
C GLN A 444 7.17 18.55 -10.98
N ASN A 445 6.35 18.60 -12.03
CA ASN A 445 5.05 19.27 -11.99
C ASN A 445 4.03 18.52 -11.11
N ALA A 446 4.15 17.21 -10.96
CA ALA A 446 3.36 16.45 -9.99
C ALA A 446 3.86 16.67 -8.55
N ALA A 447 5.16 16.88 -8.39
CA ALA A 447 5.81 17.02 -7.09
C ALA A 447 5.56 18.40 -6.43
N ALA A 448 5.47 19.48 -7.20
CA ALA A 448 5.29 20.82 -6.62
C ALA A 448 3.91 21.03 -5.94
N PRO A 449 2.76 20.71 -6.56
CA PRO A 449 1.45 20.72 -5.89
C PRO A 449 1.42 19.79 -4.68
N PHE A 450 2.10 18.65 -4.76
CA PHE A 450 2.21 17.72 -3.66
C PHE A 450 2.88 18.34 -2.42
N VAL A 451 3.94 19.16 -2.60
CA VAL A 451 4.58 19.88 -1.49
C VAL A 451 3.61 20.83 -0.79
N PHE A 452 2.66 21.44 -1.49
CA PHE A 452 1.69 22.37 -0.90
C PHE A 452 0.34 21.74 -0.53
N ASN A 453 0.20 20.41 -0.64
CA ASN A 453 -1.07 19.70 -0.45
C ASN A 453 -2.19 20.19 -1.39
N LEU A 454 -1.83 20.59 -2.61
CA LEU A 454 -2.76 21.10 -3.60
C LEU A 454 -3.26 20.00 -4.57
N PRO A 455 -4.41 20.21 -5.24
CA PRO A 455 -4.91 19.30 -6.26
C PRO A 455 -3.90 18.99 -7.37
N LYS A 456 -4.01 17.80 -8.00
CA LYS A 456 -3.08 17.30 -9.03
C LYS A 456 -2.89 18.27 -10.21
N PHE A 457 -3.93 19.01 -10.58
CA PHE A 457 -3.96 19.90 -11.75
C PHE A 457 -3.72 21.37 -11.39
N SER A 458 -3.23 21.65 -10.18
CA SER A 458 -2.94 23.02 -9.75
C SER A 458 -1.83 23.64 -10.60
N HIS A 459 -1.96 24.94 -10.86
CA HIS A 459 -1.02 25.69 -11.66
C HIS A 459 0.40 25.62 -11.06
N THR A 460 1.32 24.95 -11.75
CA THR A 460 2.62 24.56 -11.16
C THR A 460 3.64 25.69 -11.16
N THR A 461 3.63 26.57 -12.16
CA THR A 461 4.59 27.67 -12.32
C THR A 461 4.77 28.55 -11.07
N PRO A 462 3.71 29.05 -10.39
CA PRO A 462 3.85 29.81 -9.15
C PRO A 462 4.42 28.98 -8.01
N LEU A 463 4.12 27.68 -7.97
CA LEU A 463 4.64 26.75 -6.96
C LEU A 463 6.14 26.51 -7.15
N LEU A 464 6.62 26.46 -8.40
CA LEU A 464 8.05 26.36 -8.68
C LEU A 464 8.80 27.65 -8.26
N ARG A 465 8.15 28.82 -8.40
CA ARG A 465 8.69 30.10 -7.91
C ARG A 465 8.77 30.10 -6.38
N SER A 466 7.70 29.74 -5.67
CA SER A 466 7.70 29.69 -4.19
C SER A 466 8.70 28.68 -3.64
N LEU A 467 8.86 27.51 -4.26
CA LEU A 467 9.86 26.50 -3.86
C LEU A 467 11.29 26.81 -4.30
N HIS A 468 11.49 27.86 -5.10
CA HIS A 468 12.77 28.18 -5.74
C HIS A 468 13.34 26.97 -6.51
N TRP A 469 12.46 26.26 -7.22
CA TRP A 469 12.79 25.13 -8.09
C TRP A 469 12.88 25.54 -9.56
N LEU A 470 14.05 25.35 -10.17
CA LEU A 470 14.19 25.52 -11.63
C LEU A 470 13.43 24.42 -12.38
N PRO A 471 12.81 24.72 -13.55
CA PRO A 471 12.30 23.70 -14.46
C PRO A 471 13.41 22.73 -14.90
N VAL A 472 13.09 21.50 -15.27
CA VAL A 472 14.06 20.45 -15.63
C VAL A 472 14.99 20.91 -16.76
N ALA A 473 14.45 21.58 -17.79
CA ALA A 473 15.28 22.13 -18.87
C ALA A 473 16.31 23.15 -18.37
N ALA A 474 15.92 24.02 -17.43
CA ALA A 474 16.82 24.96 -16.77
C ALA A 474 17.83 24.24 -15.85
N ARG A 475 17.44 23.18 -15.15
CA ARG A 475 18.37 22.35 -14.34
C ARG A 475 19.45 21.70 -15.20
N ILE A 476 19.11 21.19 -16.37
CA ILE A 476 20.07 20.66 -17.35
C ILE A 476 21.01 21.78 -17.83
N ARG A 477 20.49 22.99 -18.09
CA ARG A 477 21.32 24.16 -18.44
C ARG A 477 22.21 24.62 -17.28
N TYR A 478 21.76 24.50 -16.03
CA TYR A 478 22.53 24.82 -14.84
C TYR A 478 23.81 23.98 -14.74
N LYS A 479 23.83 22.77 -15.32
CA LYS A 479 25.05 21.94 -15.41
C LYS A 479 26.14 22.51 -16.33
N THR A 480 25.93 23.66 -16.97
CA THR A 480 27.02 24.50 -17.54
C THR A 480 28.07 24.86 -16.48
N LEU A 481 27.74 24.70 -15.18
CA LEU A 481 28.68 24.59 -14.07
C LEU A 481 29.90 23.69 -14.34
N LEU A 482 29.75 22.61 -15.11
CA LEU A 482 30.87 21.73 -15.47
C LEU A 482 31.90 22.46 -16.35
N ALA A 483 31.47 23.37 -17.21
CA ALA A 483 32.37 24.21 -18.01
C ALA A 483 33.14 25.19 -17.12
N TYR A 484 32.47 25.81 -16.13
CA TYR A 484 33.14 26.64 -15.12
C TYR A 484 34.21 25.86 -14.37
N LYS A 485 33.88 24.65 -13.89
CA LYS A 485 34.82 23.80 -13.15
C LYS A 485 35.99 23.35 -14.02
N ALA A 486 35.74 23.01 -15.29
CA ALA A 486 36.81 22.64 -16.23
C ALA A 486 37.74 23.81 -16.53
N LYS A 487 37.23 25.04 -16.58
CA LYS A 487 38.04 26.25 -16.83
C LYS A 487 38.79 26.76 -15.60
N ASN A 488 38.08 26.92 -14.47
CA ASN A 488 38.56 27.67 -13.29
C ASN A 488 38.77 26.79 -12.05
N GLY A 489 38.46 25.49 -12.09
CA GLY A 489 38.39 24.65 -10.87
C GLY A 489 38.99 23.24 -11.00
N PRO A 490 38.76 22.39 -9.98
CA PRO A 490 39.19 20.99 -9.98
C PRO A 490 38.22 20.17 -10.83
N ALA A 491 38.48 20.09 -12.13
CA ALA A 491 37.88 19.09 -13.02
C ALA A 491 38.92 18.04 -13.40
N PRO A 492 38.49 16.79 -13.67
CA PRO A 492 39.35 15.77 -14.24
C PRO A 492 40.06 16.24 -15.51
N SER A 493 41.30 15.79 -15.70
CA SER A 493 42.14 16.16 -16.85
C SER A 493 41.43 15.94 -18.20
N TYR A 494 40.68 14.85 -18.33
CA TYR A 494 39.91 14.54 -19.54
C TYR A 494 38.83 15.59 -19.85
N LEU A 495 38.17 16.19 -18.85
CA LEU A 495 37.19 17.26 -19.10
C LEU A 495 37.87 18.59 -19.44
N LYS A 496 39.03 18.87 -18.86
CA LYS A 496 39.82 20.07 -19.17
C LYS A 496 40.32 20.03 -20.61
N ALA A 497 40.80 18.88 -21.06
CA ALA A 497 41.28 18.66 -22.43
C ALA A 497 40.20 18.89 -23.50
N LEU A 498 38.91 18.74 -23.14
CA LEU A 498 37.78 18.95 -24.05
C LEU A 498 37.35 20.42 -24.19
N ILE A 499 37.95 21.34 -23.43
CA ILE A 499 37.59 22.77 -23.45
C ILE A 499 38.83 23.61 -23.74
N THR A 500 38.75 24.45 -24.79
CA THR A 500 39.83 25.36 -25.17
C THR A 500 39.43 26.80 -24.88
N PRO A 501 40.15 27.51 -23.99
CA PRO A 501 39.97 28.95 -23.81
C PRO A 501 40.33 29.69 -25.10
N ARG A 502 39.59 30.73 -25.44
CA ARG A 502 39.94 31.59 -26.58
C ARG A 502 41.12 32.47 -26.20
N THR A 503 42.30 32.15 -26.69
CA THR A 503 43.46 33.03 -26.68
C THR A 503 43.49 33.84 -27.98
N ALA A 504 43.67 35.15 -27.87
CA ALA A 504 43.89 36.01 -29.02
C ALA A 504 45.39 36.35 -29.07
N PRO A 505 46.04 36.34 -30.25
CA PRO A 505 47.47 36.66 -30.37
C PRO A 505 47.80 38.13 -30.07
N ARG A 506 46.78 39.00 -29.98
CA ARG A 506 46.90 40.41 -29.60
C ARG A 506 45.79 40.76 -28.61
N SER A 507 46.03 41.72 -27.71
CA SER A 507 45.01 42.20 -26.76
C SER A 507 43.91 42.94 -27.51
N LEU A 508 42.76 42.28 -27.70
CA LEU A 508 41.58 42.83 -28.36
C LEU A 508 40.48 43.05 -27.32
N ARG A 509 39.52 43.95 -27.60
CA ARG A 509 38.33 44.12 -26.75
C ARG A 509 37.60 42.81 -26.48
N SER A 510 37.65 41.84 -27.41
CA SER A 510 37.09 40.50 -27.26
C SER A 510 37.82 39.59 -26.25
N THR A 511 39.09 39.88 -25.91
CA THR A 511 39.89 39.10 -24.95
C THR A 511 39.35 39.23 -23.53
N SER A 512 38.76 40.39 -23.20
CA SER A 512 38.05 40.64 -21.94
C SER A 512 36.79 39.78 -21.74
N THR A 513 36.29 39.15 -22.81
CA THR A 513 34.97 38.49 -22.78
C THR A 513 34.99 37.04 -22.29
N VAL A 514 36.14 36.46 -21.93
CA VAL A 514 36.26 35.11 -21.32
C VAL A 514 35.46 34.04 -22.10
N ARG A 515 35.75 33.88 -23.39
CA ARG A 515 35.05 32.94 -24.29
C ARG A 515 35.78 31.60 -24.43
N LEU A 516 35.02 30.56 -24.73
CA LEU A 516 35.52 29.23 -25.08
C LEU A 516 35.43 29.01 -26.59
N VAL A 517 36.41 28.33 -27.18
CA VAL A 517 36.41 27.99 -28.60
C VAL A 517 35.64 26.69 -28.81
N PRO A 518 34.54 26.68 -29.57
CA PRO A 518 33.93 25.43 -30.01
C PRO A 518 34.88 24.72 -30.98
N PRO A 519 35.04 23.39 -30.89
CA PRO A 519 35.92 22.65 -31.79
C PRO A 519 35.46 22.81 -33.24
N SER A 520 36.42 22.91 -34.17
CA SER A 520 36.18 23.00 -35.61
C SER A 520 35.75 21.64 -36.18
N LEU A 521 34.61 21.13 -35.74
CA LEU A 521 34.09 19.87 -36.26
C LEU A 521 33.41 20.13 -37.62
N TRP A 522 34.12 19.80 -38.69
CA TRP A 522 33.64 19.69 -40.08
C TRP A 522 32.70 18.49 -40.30
N VAL A 523 32.00 18.03 -39.26
CA VAL A 523 31.10 16.86 -39.34
C VAL A 523 29.73 17.25 -38.80
N ARG A 524 28.85 17.65 -39.73
CA ARG A 524 27.43 17.94 -39.49
C ARG A 524 26.67 16.64 -39.20
N GLY A 525 26.72 16.18 -37.95
CA GLY A 525 25.89 15.09 -37.44
C GLY A 525 24.98 15.56 -36.29
N ARG A 526 23.72 15.09 -36.25
CA ARG A 526 22.81 15.39 -35.11
C ARG A 526 23.40 14.99 -33.76
N TYR A 527 24.23 13.94 -33.73
CA TYR A 527 24.87 13.42 -32.52
C TYR A 527 26.11 14.21 -32.06
N THR A 528 26.92 14.73 -32.99
CA THR A 528 28.13 15.52 -32.66
C THR A 528 27.78 16.85 -32.00
N SER A 529 26.59 17.41 -32.31
CA SER A 529 26.06 18.62 -31.68
C SER A 529 25.76 18.48 -30.17
N ARG A 530 25.70 17.23 -29.65
CA ARG A 530 25.39 16.92 -28.25
C ARG A 530 26.64 16.66 -27.39
N LEU A 531 27.81 16.59 -28.01
CA LEU A 531 29.07 16.33 -27.30
C LEU A 531 29.36 17.45 -26.30
N PHE A 532 29.96 17.08 -25.17
CA PHE A 532 30.36 18.04 -24.15
C PHE A 532 31.30 19.12 -24.71
N SER A 533 32.28 18.72 -25.54
CA SER A 533 33.22 19.63 -26.21
C SER A 533 32.55 20.66 -27.13
N VAL A 534 31.34 20.40 -27.62
CA VAL A 534 30.57 21.33 -28.48
C VAL A 534 29.56 22.13 -27.65
N LEU A 535 28.78 21.45 -26.81
CA LEU A 535 27.72 22.06 -26.02
C LEU A 535 28.23 22.97 -24.91
N ALA A 536 29.33 22.60 -24.24
CA ALA A 536 29.86 23.38 -23.13
C ALA A 536 30.37 24.76 -23.59
N PRO A 537 31.22 24.88 -24.64
CA PRO A 537 31.62 26.19 -25.17
C PRO A 537 30.42 27.02 -25.67
N ARG A 538 29.46 26.39 -26.36
CA ARG A 538 28.27 27.10 -26.87
C ARG A 538 27.44 27.70 -25.73
N ARG A 539 27.07 26.88 -24.74
CA ARG A 539 26.27 27.33 -23.58
C ARG A 539 27.01 28.32 -22.72
N TRP A 540 28.33 28.15 -22.56
CA TRP A 540 29.17 29.11 -21.86
C TRP A 540 29.14 30.49 -22.54
N ASN A 541 29.31 30.53 -23.86
CA ASN A 541 29.34 31.78 -24.62
C ASN A 541 27.97 32.48 -24.68
N GLU A 542 26.86 31.77 -24.47
CA GLU A 542 25.51 32.34 -24.31
C GLU A 542 25.28 33.04 -22.95
N LEU A 543 26.21 32.92 -21.99
CA LEU A 543 26.08 33.55 -20.68
C LEU A 543 26.48 35.04 -20.71
N PRO A 544 25.79 35.90 -19.94
CA PRO A 544 26.22 37.29 -19.72
C PRO A 544 27.66 37.37 -19.21
N LEU A 545 28.35 38.47 -19.54
CA LEU A 545 29.75 38.66 -19.18
C LEU A 545 29.96 38.59 -17.66
N GLY A 546 29.12 39.27 -16.87
CA GLY A 546 29.22 39.28 -15.40
C GLY A 546 29.13 37.90 -14.74
N ILE A 547 28.46 36.93 -15.38
CA ILE A 547 28.40 35.55 -14.89
C ILE A 547 29.68 34.79 -15.28
N ARG A 548 30.22 35.04 -16.47
CA ARG A 548 31.46 34.38 -16.95
C ARG A 548 32.71 34.82 -16.21
N THR A 549 32.71 36.04 -15.68
CA THR A 549 33.81 36.62 -14.90
C THR A 549 33.66 36.42 -13.41
N ALA A 550 32.70 35.60 -12.95
CA ALA A 550 32.54 35.30 -11.53
C ALA A 550 33.84 34.79 -10.90
N GLU A 551 34.22 35.39 -9.78
CA GLU A 551 35.51 35.15 -9.09
C GLU A 551 35.56 33.80 -8.37
N SER A 552 34.40 33.27 -7.98
CA SER A 552 34.31 32.01 -7.24
C SER A 552 33.17 31.12 -7.73
N LEU A 553 33.29 29.82 -7.46
CA LEU A 553 32.27 28.82 -7.81
C LEU A 553 30.92 29.12 -7.15
N THR A 554 30.92 29.67 -5.93
CA THR A 554 29.70 30.01 -5.19
C THR A 554 28.97 31.18 -5.83
N VAL A 555 29.71 32.24 -6.19
CA VAL A 555 29.17 33.41 -6.91
C VAL A 555 28.62 32.99 -8.27
N PHE A 556 29.37 32.17 -9.02
CA PHE A 556 28.93 31.65 -10.32
C PHE A 556 27.62 30.86 -10.20
N LYS A 557 27.51 29.94 -9.24
CA LYS A 557 26.29 29.14 -8.99
C LYS A 557 25.08 30.03 -8.71
N ARG A 558 25.25 31.04 -7.82
CA ARG A 558 24.17 31.96 -7.44
C ARG A 558 23.70 32.80 -8.63
N GLN A 559 24.63 33.42 -9.37
CA GLN A 559 24.31 34.24 -10.53
C GLN A 559 23.70 33.42 -11.67
N LEU A 560 24.24 32.22 -11.94
CA LEU A 560 23.70 31.32 -12.96
C LEU A 560 22.29 30.85 -12.61
N LYS A 561 22.03 30.50 -11.34
CA LYS A 561 20.69 30.13 -10.87
C LYS A 561 19.72 31.29 -11.09
N THR A 562 20.09 32.49 -10.68
CA THR A 562 19.27 33.70 -10.83
C THR A 562 18.96 34.01 -12.30
N TYR A 563 19.96 33.98 -13.18
CA TYR A 563 19.78 34.16 -14.63
C TYR A 563 18.84 33.12 -15.24
N LEU A 564 18.96 31.85 -14.84
CA LEU A 564 18.08 30.80 -15.33
C LEU A 564 16.66 30.92 -14.77
N PHE A 565 16.47 31.42 -13.55
CA PHE A 565 15.16 31.75 -13.01
C PHE A 565 14.47 32.83 -13.86
N LEU A 566 15.15 33.95 -14.11
CA LEU A 566 14.62 35.03 -14.94
C LEU A 566 14.34 34.57 -16.37
N LYS A 567 15.16 33.68 -16.94
CA LYS A 567 14.99 33.23 -18.33
C LYS A 567 13.85 32.24 -18.55
N TYR A 568 13.46 31.48 -17.53
CA TYR A 568 12.50 30.37 -17.65
C TYR A 568 11.22 30.55 -16.85
N LEU A 569 11.23 31.43 -15.86
CA LEU A 569 10.13 31.62 -14.93
C LEU A 569 9.72 33.09 -14.77
N ASN A 570 10.41 34.08 -15.37
CA ASN A 570 9.75 35.34 -15.75
C ASN A 570 9.18 35.17 -17.15
#